data_AF-A0A3D5BQW6-F1
#
_entry.id   AF-A0A3D5BQW6-F1
#
_cell.length_a   1.000
_cell.length_b   1.000
_cell.length_c   1.000
_cell.angle_alpha   90.00
_cell.angle_beta   90.00
_cell.angle_gamma   90.00
#
_symmetry.space_group_name_H-M   'P 1'
#
loop_
_entity.id
_entity.type
_entity.pdbx_description
1 polymer ?
#
loop_
_entity_poly.entity_id
_entity_poly.type
_entity_poly.pdbx_seq_one_letter_code
_entity_poly.pdbx_strand_id
1 'polypeptide(L)' 'MAQPILVIGHKNPDADSILSAIALANLKTQQGIPAIPLALG' A
#
# COMPACT_ATOMS: atom_id res chain seq x y z
N MET A 1 -3.81 7.63 -18.38
CA MET A 1 -3.75 6.60 -17.31
C MET A 1 -3.36 7.31 -16.02
N ALA A 2 -4.10 7.13 -14.94
CA ALA A 2 -3.74 7.73 -13.65
C ALA A 2 -2.51 7.01 -13.08
N GLN A 3 -1.55 7.76 -12.53
CA GLN A 3 -0.40 7.16 -11.85
C GLN A 3 -0.87 6.48 -10.56
N PRO A 4 -0.35 5.28 -10.24
CA PRO A 4 -0.74 4.58 -9.02
C PRO A 4 -0.23 5.29 -7.78
N ILE A 5 -1.03 5.27 -6.71
CA ILE A 5 -0.59 5.73 -5.40
C ILE A 5 0.31 4.67 -4.75
N LEU A 6 1.28 5.12 -3.97
CA LEU A 6 2.13 4.24 -3.17
C LEU A 6 1.58 4.17 -1.75
N VAL A 7 1.36 2.96 -1.25
CA VAL A 7 0.91 2.71 0.11
C VAL A 7 2.09 2.15 0.91
N ILE A 8 2.54 2.90 1.90
CA ILE A 8 3.74 2.59 2.69
C ILE A 8 3.45 2.73 4.19
N GLY A 9 4.09 1.84 4.97
CA GLY A 9 4.21 1.98 6.42
C GLY A 9 5.46 2.79 6.83
N HIS A 10 5.85 2.69 8.10
CA HIS A 10 7.07 3.33 8.60
C HIS A 10 8.35 2.57 8.20
N LYS A 11 9.51 3.20 8.39
CA LYS A 11 10.82 2.53 8.29
C LYS A 11 10.94 1.43 9.35
N ASN A 12 11.73 0.39 9.07
CA ASN A 12 11.79 -0.83 9.87
C ASN A 12 10.37 -1.37 10.13
N PRO A 13 9.65 -1.72 9.06
CA PRO A 13 8.23 -2.01 9.14
C PRO A 13 8.02 -3.25 10.00
N ASP A 14 7.02 -3.16 10.87
CA ASP A 14 6.50 -4.30 11.58
C ASP A 14 5.44 -5.04 10.75
N ALA A 15 4.90 -6.12 11.31
CA ALA A 15 3.88 -6.92 10.63
C ALA A 15 2.64 -6.09 10.26
N ASP A 16 2.24 -5.13 11.12
CA ASP A 16 1.10 -4.26 10.84
C ASP A 16 1.38 -3.35 9.63
N SER A 17 2.53 -2.67 9.61
CA SER A 17 2.93 -1.83 8.49
C SER A 17 2.90 -2.55 7.14
N ILE A 18 3.31 -3.83 7.09
CA ILE A 18 3.29 -4.65 5.87
C ILE A 18 1.86 -5.06 5.51
N LEU A 19 1.12 -5.64 6.46
CA LEU A 19 -0.22 -6.18 6.20
C LEU A 19 -1.23 -5.06 5.88
N SER A 20 -1.17 -3.95 6.61
CA SER A 20 -2.01 -2.78 6.39
C SER A 20 -1.72 -2.13 5.04
N ALA A 21 -0.46 -2.05 4.59
CA ALA A 21 -0.12 -1.53 3.27
C ALA A 21 -0.73 -2.39 2.15
N ILE A 22 -0.59 -3.72 2.24
CA ILE A 22 -1.17 -4.68 1.28
C ILE A 22 -2.70 -4.59 1.26
N ALA A 23 -3.34 -4.63 2.43
CA ALA A 23 -4.78 -4.59 2.55
C ALA A 23 -5.38 -3.30 1.98
N LEU A 24 -4.76 -2.16 2.29
CA LEU A 24 -5.22 -0.86 1.81
C LEU A 24 -5.02 -0.69 0.30
N ALA A 25 -3.88 -1.13 -0.26
CA ALA A 25 -3.66 -1.08 -1.70
C ALA A 25 -4.67 -1.94 -2.48
N ASN A 26 -5.00 -3.13 -1.96
CA ASN A 26 -6.05 -3.98 -2.54
C ASN A 26 -7.42 -3.27 -2.50
N LEU A 27 -7.81 -2.72 -1.34
CA LEU A 27 -9.07 -1.99 -1.19
C LEU A 27 -9.15 -0.80 -2.16
N LYS A 28 -8.07 -0.04 -2.31
CA LYS A 28 -8.01 1.12 -3.23
C LYS A 28 -8.14 0.69 -4.68
N THR A 29 -7.48 -0.40 -5.06
CA THR A 29 -7.59 -0.97 -6.40
C THR A 29 -9.04 -1.38 -6.71
N GLN A 30 -9.73 -2.01 -5.76
CA GLN A 30 -11.16 -2.34 -5.88
C GLN A 30 -12.07 -1.09 -5.99
N GLN A 31 -11.65 0.04 -5.41
CA GLN A 31 -12.33 1.34 -5.54
C GLN A 31 -12.02 2.06 -6.86
N GLY A 32 -11.29 1.43 -7.79
CA GLY A 32 -10.87 2.04 -9.05
C GLY A 32 -9.71 3.02 -8.92
N ILE A 33 -9.03 3.04 -7.77
CA ILE A 33 -7.83 3.84 -7.51
C ILE A 33 -6.61 2.92 -7.64
N PRO A 34 -5.81 3.01 -8.72
CA PRO A 34 -4.61 2.20 -8.84
C PRO A 34 -3.67 2.44 -7.66
N ALA A 35 -3.31 1.39 -6.93
CA ALA A 35 -2.48 1.48 -5.74
C ALA A 35 -1.45 0.34 -5.68
N ILE A 36 -0.24 0.64 -5.20
CA ILE A 36 0.86 -0.32 -5.06
C ILE A 36 1.36 -0.28 -3.62
N PRO A 37 1.35 -1.42 -2.89
CA PRO A 37 1.94 -1.48 -1.56
C PRO A 37 3.47 -1.61 -1.64
N LEU A 38 4.19 -0.92 -0.74
CA LEU A 38 5.64 -0.97 -0.63
C LEU A 38 6.06 -1.00 0.86
N ALA A 39 7.20 -1.63 1.14
CA ALA A 39 7.81 -1.68 2.47
C ALA A 39 9.11 -0.87 2.49
N LEU A 40 9.38 -0.14 3.57
CA LEU A 40 10.52 0.79 3.66
C LEU A 40 11.80 0.21 4.26
N GLY A 41 11.84 -1.08 4.60
CA GLY A 41 13.03 -1.78 5.12
C GLY A 41 13.33 -1.47 6.58
#